data_AF-A0A944AE96-F1
#
_entry.id   AF-A0A944AE96-F1
#
_cell.length_a   1.000
_cell.length_b   1.000
_cell.length_c   1.000
_cell.angle_alpha   90.00
_cell.angle_beta   90.00
_cell.angle_gamma   90.00
#
_symmetry.space_group_name_H-M   'P 1'
#
loop_
_entity.id
_entity.type
_entity.pdbx_description
1 polymer ?
#
loop_
_entity_poly.entity_id
_entity_poly.type
_entity_poly.pdbx_seq_one_letter_code
_entity_poly.pdbx_strand_id
1 'polypeptide(L)'
;MKDNSTSNTYKFLFISLMLLVVAASVAIFLNHNRYEKAMEEHIQNALRVEEIDATPMNILGDYSVQILEAGVETQYTASIREDSLGNPVMTLYDEYEPRKMMLTINEDGSLYSDYLGRGIMSFKSNIGKIIIRFEKEDMVCTLTR
;
A
#
# COMPACT_ATOMS: atom_id res chain seq x y z
N MET A 1 -22.28 -61.46 -33.38
CA MET A 1 -21.20 -61.17 -32.40
C MET A 1 -21.20 -59.66 -32.19
N LYS A 2 -21.33 -59.17 -30.94
CA LYS A 2 -21.33 -57.72 -30.63
C LYS A 2 -19.88 -57.27 -30.48
N ASP A 3 -19.48 -56.23 -31.22
CA ASP A 3 -18.11 -55.70 -31.22
C ASP A 3 -17.73 -55.12 -29.85
N ASN A 4 -16.91 -55.88 -29.11
CA ASN A 4 -16.40 -55.47 -27.79
C ASN A 4 -15.24 -54.46 -27.87
N SER A 5 -14.65 -54.24 -29.06
CA SER A 5 -13.44 -53.40 -29.19
C SER A 5 -13.76 -51.90 -29.10
N THR A 6 -14.87 -51.43 -29.67
CA THR A 6 -15.30 -50.02 -29.60
C THR A 6 -15.62 -49.61 -28.16
N SER A 7 -16.28 -50.47 -27.37
CA SER A 7 -16.60 -50.18 -25.96
C SER A 7 -15.37 -49.93 -25.09
N ASN A 8 -14.28 -50.65 -25.32
CA ASN A 8 -13.05 -50.47 -24.55
C ASN A 8 -12.29 -49.21 -24.94
N THR A 9 -12.27 -48.85 -26.23
CA THR A 9 -11.64 -47.60 -26.70
C THR A 9 -12.30 -46.38 -26.07
N TYR A 10 -13.64 -46.34 -26.00
CA TYR A 10 -14.35 -45.25 -25.34
C TYR A 10 -14.08 -45.18 -23.83
N LYS A 11 -13.92 -46.32 -23.15
CA LYS A 11 -13.54 -46.34 -21.73
C LYS A 11 -12.14 -45.76 -21.50
N PHE A 12 -11.16 -46.11 -22.34
CA PHE A 12 -9.80 -45.55 -22.25
C PHE A 12 -9.76 -44.05 -22.54
N LEU A 13 -10.55 -43.60 -23.51
CA LEU A 13 -10.65 -42.19 -23.88
C LEU A 13 -11.30 -41.37 -22.75
N PHE A 14 -12.33 -41.92 -22.10
CA PHE A 14 -12.98 -41.31 -20.95
C PHE A 14 -12.07 -41.22 -19.72
N ILE A 15 -11.30 -42.28 -19.43
CA ILE A 15 -10.32 -42.29 -18.33
C ILE A 15 -9.22 -41.25 -18.57
N SER A 16 -8.70 -41.16 -19.79
CA SER A 16 -7.68 -40.17 -20.15
C SER A 16 -8.20 -38.74 -20.02
N LEU A 17 -9.46 -38.50 -20.40
CA LEU A 17 -10.12 -37.21 -20.25
C LEU A 17 -10.29 -36.83 -18.77
N MET A 18 -10.72 -37.78 -17.94
CA MET A 18 -10.87 -37.58 -16.49
C MET A 18 -9.53 -37.23 -15.83
N LEU A 19 -8.46 -37.94 -16.20
CA LEU A 19 -7.10 -37.65 -15.70
C LEU A 19 -6.64 -36.25 -16.09
N LEU A 20 -6.93 -35.81 -17.32
CA LEU A 20 -6.61 -34.45 -17.78
C LEU A 20 -7.33 -33.38 -16.94
N VAL A 21 -8.62 -33.59 -16.66
CA VAL A 21 -9.42 -32.65 -15.85
C VAL A 21 -8.86 -32.55 -14.44
N VAL A 22 -8.55 -33.69 -13.79
CA VAL A 22 -7.98 -33.67 -12.43
C VAL A 22 -6.62 -32.97 -12.43
N ALA A 23 -5.75 -33.26 -13.40
CA ALA A 23 -4.45 -32.59 -13.50
C ALA A 23 -4.57 -31.08 -13.69
N ALA A 24 -5.52 -30.62 -14.52
CA ALA A 24 -5.79 -29.21 -14.73
C ALA A 24 -6.31 -28.53 -13.45
N SER A 25 -7.26 -29.16 -12.74
CA SER A 25 -7.80 -28.63 -11.49
C SER A 25 -6.72 -28.50 -10.40
N VAL A 26 -5.84 -29.51 -10.27
CA VAL A 26 -4.72 -29.48 -9.31
C VAL A 26 -3.71 -28.39 -9.68
N ALA A 27 -3.39 -28.22 -10.96
CA ALA A 27 -2.48 -27.18 -11.41
C ALA A 27 -3.03 -25.76 -11.13
N ILE A 28 -4.34 -25.56 -11.36
CA ILE A 28 -5.02 -24.29 -11.04
C ILE A 28 -4.98 -24.03 -9.53
N PHE A 29 -5.29 -25.04 -8.70
CA PHE A 29 -5.27 -24.91 -7.25
C PHE A 29 -3.86 -24.59 -6.70
N LEU A 30 -2.82 -25.27 -7.21
CA LEU A 30 -1.44 -25.00 -6.81
C LEU A 30 -0.98 -23.60 -7.23
N ASN A 31 -1.35 -23.14 -8.43
CA ASN A 31 -1.05 -21.77 -8.85
C ASN A 31 -1.81 -20.73 -8.04
N HIS A 32 -3.06 -21.00 -7.66
CA HIS A 32 -3.85 -20.10 -6.82
C HIS A 32 -3.20 -19.91 -5.45
N ASN A 33 -2.81 -21.00 -4.77
CA ASN A 33 -2.11 -20.92 -3.49
C ASN A 33 -0.76 -20.18 -3.58
N ARG A 34 -0.03 -20.34 -4.69
CA ARG A 34 1.21 -19.58 -4.91
C ARG A 34 0.93 -18.10 -5.10
N TYR A 35 -0.16 -17.75 -5.78
CA TYR A 35 -0.60 -16.37 -5.96
C TYR A 35 -1.02 -15.73 -4.64
N GLU A 36 -1.83 -16.41 -3.83
CA GLU A 36 -2.22 -15.91 -2.51
C GLU A 36 -1.00 -15.71 -1.61
N LYS A 37 -0.08 -16.67 -1.58
CA LYS A 37 1.13 -16.57 -0.75
C LYS A 37 2.06 -15.45 -1.20
N ALA A 38 2.25 -15.28 -2.52
CA ALA A 38 3.03 -14.18 -3.07
C ALA A 38 2.36 -12.82 -2.79
N MET A 39 1.03 -12.76 -2.83
CA MET A 39 0.27 -11.56 -2.51
C MET A 39 0.34 -11.23 -1.02
N GLU A 40 0.26 -12.21 -0.12
CA GLU A 40 0.49 -12.03 1.32
C GLU A 40 1.91 -11.57 1.62
N GLU A 41 2.94 -12.16 1.01
CA GLU A 41 4.32 -11.71 1.17
C GLU A 41 4.51 -10.29 0.63
N HIS A 42 3.85 -9.93 -0.48
CA HIS A 42 3.91 -8.58 -1.04
C HIS A 42 3.19 -7.55 -0.15
N ILE A 43 2.07 -7.94 0.48
CA ILE A 43 1.32 -7.13 1.46
C ILE A 43 2.13 -6.98 2.74
N GLN A 44 2.71 -8.06 3.28
CA GLN A 44 3.55 -8.02 4.48
C GLN A 44 4.85 -7.24 4.26
N ASN A 45 5.49 -7.35 3.09
CA ASN A 45 6.66 -6.53 2.76
C ASN A 45 6.30 -5.06 2.53
N ALA A 46 5.12 -4.76 1.99
CA ALA A 46 4.61 -3.39 1.91
C ALA A 46 4.24 -2.81 3.30
N LEU A 47 3.89 -3.69 4.24
CA LEU A 47 3.54 -3.37 5.64
C LEU A 47 4.71 -3.53 6.62
N ARG A 48 5.93 -3.86 6.18
CA ARG A 48 7.12 -3.68 7.02
C ARG A 48 7.31 -2.17 7.18
N VAL A 49 6.64 -1.64 8.20
CA VAL A 49 6.94 -0.38 8.83
C VAL A 49 8.37 -0.54 9.33
N GLU A 50 9.35 -0.11 8.53
CA GLU A 50 10.69 0.11 9.03
C GLU A 50 10.55 1.18 10.12
N GLU A 51 10.69 0.76 11.39
CA GLU A 51 10.74 1.68 12.53
C GLU A 51 11.82 2.71 12.24
N ILE A 52 11.40 3.94 11.93
CA ILE A 52 12.32 5.04 11.73
C ILE A 52 12.49 5.72 13.08
N ASP A 53 13.73 6.09 13.37
CA ASP A 53 14.03 7.13 14.33
C ASP A 53 13.26 8.41 13.95
N ALA A 54 12.25 8.76 14.75
CA ALA A 54 11.35 9.86 14.47
C ALA A 54 11.91 11.20 14.92
N THR A 55 13.16 11.46 14.54
CA THR A 55 13.79 12.74 14.81
C THR A 55 13.10 13.83 13.98
N PRO A 56 12.67 14.97 14.57
CA PRO A 56 11.94 16.03 13.88
C PRO A 56 12.62 16.57 12.61
N MET A 57 13.96 16.57 12.59
CA MET A 57 14.74 17.00 11.42
C MET A 57 14.52 16.13 10.17
N ASN A 58 14.09 14.88 10.33
CA ASN A 58 13.93 13.97 9.20
C ASN A 58 12.71 14.31 8.34
N ILE A 59 11.69 14.96 8.90
CA ILE A 59 10.45 15.30 8.18
C ILE A 59 10.48 16.65 7.47
N LEU A 60 11.53 17.45 7.65
CA LEU A 60 11.63 18.73 6.95
C LEU A 60 11.92 18.49 5.46
N GLY A 61 11.30 19.28 4.60
CA GLY A 61 11.48 19.16 3.14
C GLY A 61 10.22 19.45 2.34
N ASP A 62 10.33 19.27 1.03
CA ASP A 62 9.22 19.42 0.09
C ASP A 62 8.66 18.04 -0.27
N TYR A 63 7.35 17.96 -0.41
CA TYR A 63 6.61 16.71 -0.53
C TYR A 63 5.60 16.79 -1.67
N SER A 64 5.49 15.70 -2.42
CA SER A 64 4.31 15.42 -3.23
C SER A 64 3.21 14.91 -2.31
N VAL A 65 2.02 15.49 -2.38
CA VAL A 65 0.90 15.13 -1.52
C VAL A 65 -0.22 14.54 -2.34
N GLN A 66 -0.73 13.40 -1.90
CA GLN A 66 -1.92 12.75 -2.44
C GLN A 66 -2.97 12.67 -1.34
N ILE A 67 -4.13 13.30 -1.57
CA ILE A 67 -5.27 13.25 -0.65
C ILE A 67 -6.37 12.45 -1.31
N LEU A 68 -6.76 11.34 -0.69
CA LEU A 68 -7.92 10.55 -1.04
C LEU A 68 -9.02 10.85 -0.03
N GLU A 69 -10.07 11.54 -0.47
CA GLU A 69 -11.22 11.93 0.36
C GLU A 69 -12.51 11.49 -0.34
N ALA A 70 -13.37 10.73 0.35
CA ALA A 70 -14.63 10.22 -0.21
C ALA A 70 -14.50 9.54 -1.60
N GLY A 71 -13.36 8.87 -1.85
CA GLY A 71 -13.07 8.19 -3.12
C GLY A 71 -12.56 9.11 -4.24
N VAL A 72 -12.38 10.40 -4.00
CA VAL A 72 -11.77 11.35 -4.94
C VAL A 72 -10.30 11.56 -4.56
N GLU A 73 -9.42 11.29 -5.53
CA GLU A 73 -7.98 11.51 -5.36
C GLU A 73 -7.60 12.89 -5.90
N THR A 74 -6.90 13.66 -5.08
CA THR A 74 -6.36 14.98 -5.43
C THR A 74 -4.86 15.04 -5.13
N GLN A 75 -4.13 15.80 -5.93
CA GLN A 75 -2.67 15.94 -5.81
C GLN A 75 -2.30 17.40 -5.55
N TYR A 76 -1.36 17.58 -4.63
CA TYR A 76 -0.83 18.89 -4.25
C TYR A 76 0.68 18.80 -4.04
N THR A 77 1.28 19.96 -3.79
CA THR A 77 2.63 20.05 -3.22
C THR A 77 2.54 20.58 -1.81
N ALA A 78 3.44 20.15 -0.93
CA ALA A 78 3.57 20.71 0.40
C ALA A 78 5.03 20.92 0.78
N SER A 79 5.25 21.83 1.72
CA SER A 79 6.54 21.99 2.39
C SER A 79 6.36 21.84 3.89
N ILE A 80 7.26 21.10 4.54
CA ILE A 80 7.37 21.06 6.00
C ILE A 80 8.62 21.84 6.39
N ARG A 81 8.44 22.87 7.22
CA ARG A 81 9.48 23.79 7.70
C ARG A 81 9.23 24.14 9.16
N GLU A 82 10.26 24.57 9.86
CA GLU A 82 10.10 25.06 11.24
C GLU A 82 9.52 26.49 11.26
N ASP A 83 8.68 26.77 12.25
CA ASP A 83 8.29 28.13 12.61
C ASP A 83 9.38 28.83 13.45
N SER A 84 9.13 30.06 13.87
CA SER A 84 10.07 30.84 14.70
C SER A 84 10.34 30.24 16.09
N LEU A 85 9.54 29.27 16.53
CA LEU A 85 9.67 28.58 17.81
C LEU A 85 10.29 27.19 17.65
N GLY A 86 10.63 26.77 16.41
CA GLY A 86 11.18 25.46 16.10
C GLY A 86 10.13 24.37 15.90
N ASN A 87 8.83 24.71 15.81
CA ASN A 87 7.78 23.72 15.60
C ASN A 87 7.63 23.40 14.10
N PRO A 88 7.47 22.13 13.72
CA PRO A 88 7.25 21.77 12.33
C PRO A 88 5.85 22.17 11.86
N VAL A 89 5.81 22.98 10.80
CA VAL A 89 4.60 23.46 10.14
C VAL A 89 4.59 22.95 8.71
N MET A 90 3.50 22.31 8.32
CA MET A 90 3.23 21.92 6.94
C MET A 90 2.45 23.02 6.23
N THR A 91 2.92 23.44 5.06
CA THR A 91 2.20 24.32 4.13
C THR A 91 1.80 23.52 2.91
N LEU A 92 0.50 23.27 2.72
CA LEU A 92 -0.07 22.66 1.53
C LEU A 92 -0.37 23.75 0.51
N TYR A 93 0.27 23.68 -0.66
CA TYR A 93 0.07 24.65 -1.73
C TYR A 93 -1.09 24.20 -2.63
N ASP A 94 -2.21 24.89 -2.48
CA ASP A 94 -3.35 24.88 -3.40
C ASP A 94 -3.18 26.04 -4.41
N GLU A 95 -3.84 25.97 -5.57
CA GLU A 95 -3.78 27.00 -6.62
C GLU A 95 -4.34 28.35 -6.15
N TYR A 96 -5.25 28.32 -5.17
CA TYR A 96 -5.98 29.50 -4.70
C TYR A 96 -5.42 30.08 -3.41
N GLU A 97 -5.10 29.26 -2.41
CA GLU A 97 -4.57 29.73 -1.13
C GLU A 97 -3.76 28.64 -0.40
N PRO A 98 -2.51 28.91 0.04
CA PRO A 98 -1.71 27.94 0.78
C PRO A 98 -2.30 27.70 2.18
N ARG A 99 -2.56 26.44 2.51
CA ARG A 99 -3.10 26.02 3.82
C ARG A 99 -1.95 25.62 4.75
N LYS A 100 -1.87 26.25 5.91
CA LYS A 100 -0.86 25.95 6.94
C LYS A 100 -1.46 25.09 8.04
N MET A 101 -0.72 24.06 8.45
CA MET A 101 -1.12 23.11 9.49
C MET A 101 0.07 22.86 10.42
N MET A 102 -0.16 22.96 11.72
CA MET A 102 0.85 22.60 12.71
C MET A 102 0.97 21.08 12.78
N LEU A 103 2.19 20.56 12.82
CA LEU A 103 2.46 19.15 13.06
C LEU A 103 2.97 18.97 14.48
N THR A 104 2.34 18.07 15.23
CA THR A 104 2.88 17.62 16.51
C THR A 104 3.59 16.29 16.30
N ILE A 105 4.85 16.19 16.71
CA ILE A 105 5.60 14.94 16.71
C ILE A 105 5.67 14.44 18.15
N ASN A 106 5.11 13.27 18.40
CA ASN A 106 5.18 12.63 19.71
C ASN A 106 6.52 11.90 19.87
N GLU A 107 6.88 11.59 21.12
CA GLU A 107 8.12 10.87 21.45
C GLU A 107 8.18 9.46 20.84
N ASP A 108 7.02 8.83 20.59
CA ASP A 108 6.90 7.54 19.91
C ASP A 108 7.04 7.64 18.39
N GLY A 109 7.26 8.84 17.87
CA GLY A 109 7.40 9.12 16.45
C GLY A 109 6.10 9.22 15.66
N SER A 110 4.96 9.12 16.33
CA SER A 110 3.69 9.41 15.71
C SER A 110 3.55 10.91 15.44
N LEU A 111 2.97 11.24 14.29
CA LEU A 111 2.70 12.60 13.86
C LEU A 111 1.22 12.90 14.10
N TYR A 112 0.88 14.15 14.37
CA TYR A 112 -0.51 14.58 14.47
C TYR A 112 -0.70 15.91 13.77
N SER A 113 -1.81 16.02 13.04
CA SER A 113 -2.34 17.26 12.48
C SER A 113 -3.80 17.37 12.89
N ASP A 114 -4.22 18.56 13.30
CA ASP A 114 -5.62 18.89 13.57
C ASP A 114 -6.53 18.66 12.36
N TYR A 115 -6.02 19.01 11.17
CA TYR A 115 -6.73 18.86 9.92
C TYR A 115 -6.67 17.42 9.39
N LEU A 116 -5.48 16.82 9.30
CA LEU A 116 -5.28 15.52 8.66
C LEU A 116 -5.41 14.30 9.59
N GLY A 117 -5.47 14.51 10.90
CA GLY A 117 -5.56 13.42 11.89
C GLY A 117 -4.20 12.84 12.27
N ARG A 118 -4.18 11.53 12.55
CA ARG A 118 -2.97 10.83 13.03
C ARG A 118 -2.10 10.44 11.84
N GLY A 119 -0.82 10.76 11.94
CA GLY A 119 0.22 10.46 10.96
C GLY A 119 1.17 9.35 11.41
N ILE A 120 1.54 8.46 10.49
CA ILE A 120 2.59 7.47 10.64
C ILE A 120 3.67 7.76 9.60
N MET A 121 4.92 7.74 10.02
CA MET A 121 6.07 7.90 9.14
C MET A 121 6.64 6.53 8.77
N SER A 122 7.07 6.36 7.51
CA SER A 122 7.87 5.23 7.05
C SER A 122 9.03 5.70 6.17
N PHE A 123 10.20 5.09 6.31
CA PHE A 123 11.40 5.40 5.52
C PHE A 123 11.73 4.18 4.71
N LYS A 124 12.00 4.37 3.42
CA LYS A 124 12.45 3.29 2.54
C LYS A 124 13.91 3.55 2.19
N SER A 125 14.80 3.01 3.02
CA SER A 125 16.25 3.23 2.95
C SER A 125 16.86 2.90 1.59
N ASN A 126 16.37 1.84 0.93
CA ASN A 126 16.82 1.39 -0.38
C ASN A 126 16.56 2.36 -1.54
N ILE A 127 15.60 3.28 -1.39
CA ILE A 127 15.24 4.28 -2.40
C ILE A 127 15.28 5.72 -1.87
N GLY A 128 15.74 5.91 -0.63
CA GLY A 128 15.88 7.22 0.01
C GLY A 128 14.57 7.99 0.18
N LYS A 129 13.42 7.30 0.18
CA LYS A 129 12.09 7.96 0.23
C LYS A 129 11.55 8.02 1.64
N ILE A 130 11.00 9.18 2.00
CA ILE A 130 10.19 9.35 3.21
C ILE A 130 8.73 9.38 2.80
N ILE A 131 7.93 8.56 3.46
CA ILE A 131 6.48 8.52 3.27
C ILE A 131 5.82 8.83 4.61
N ILE A 132 5.05 9.91 4.67
CA ILE A 132 4.22 10.25 5.83
C ILE A 132 2.76 10.02 5.43
N ARG A 133 2.04 9.19 6.18
CA ARG A 133 0.63 8.90 5.92
C ARG A 133 -0.22 9.36 7.08
N PHE A 134 -1.15 10.28 6.82
CA PHE A 134 -2.18 10.72 7.76
C PHE A 134 -3.51 10.03 7.47
N GLU A 135 -4.24 9.71 8.52
CA GLU A 135 -5.56 9.08 8.47
C GLU A 135 -6.55 9.80 9.39
N LYS A 136 -7.73 10.12 8.84
CA LYS A 136 -8.86 10.74 9.55
C LYS A 136 -10.16 10.29 8.88
N GLU A 137 -11.02 9.57 9.60
CA GLU A 137 -12.34 9.05 9.18
C GLU A 137 -12.50 8.75 7.68
N ASP A 138 -12.81 9.76 6.85
CA ASP A 138 -13.08 9.62 5.41
C ASP A 138 -11.94 10.08 4.47
N MET A 139 -10.76 10.32 5.02
CA MET A 139 -9.61 10.90 4.33
C MET A 139 -8.31 10.18 4.66
N VAL A 140 -7.53 9.90 3.61
CA VAL A 140 -6.14 9.47 3.70
C VAL A 140 -5.27 10.47 2.96
N CYS A 141 -4.25 11.00 3.65
CA CYS A 141 -3.27 11.89 3.05
C CYS A 141 -1.89 11.23 3.07
N THR A 142 -1.26 11.11 1.91
CA THR A 142 0.08 10.54 1.77
C THR A 142 1.05 11.59 1.24
N LEU A 143 2.08 11.89 2.01
CA LEU A 143 3.19 12.75 1.62
C LEU A 143 4.37 11.87 1.21
N THR A 144 4.96 12.13 0.05
CA THR A 144 6.17 11.44 -0.43
C THR A 144 7.27 12.45 -0.71
N ARG A 145 8.44 12.24 -0.09
CA ARG A 145 9.69 12.94 -0.38
C ARG A 145 10.53 12.14 -1.37
#